data_AF-A0A0H4KH75-F1
#
_entry.id   AF-A0A0H4KH75-F1
#
_cell.length_a   1.000
_cell.length_b   1.000
_cell.length_c   1.000
_cell.angle_alpha   90.00
_cell.angle_beta   90.00
_cell.angle_gamma   90.00
#
_symmetry.space_group_name_H-M   'P 1'
#
loop_
_entity.id
_entity.type
_entity.pdbx_description
1 polymer ?
#
loop_
_entity_poly.entity_id
_entity_poly.type
_entity_poly.pdbx_seq_one_letter_code
_entity_poly.pdbx_strand_id
1 'polypeptide(L)'
;MKKTKKMMTGVVASLFTFSMTACSSSDSRPKEPDTDECKDWDWDEETQTYYCDDSSSHRSGYFYYGGRWFSNKSALQQSSSYKSYKNSSKFKSGIGSGTKGSFGG
;
A
#
# COMPACT_ATOMS: atom_id res chain seq x y z
N MET A 1 29.63 49.53 -5.04
CA MET A 1 28.66 48.47 -5.40
C MET A 1 29.43 47.22 -5.82
N LYS A 2 29.47 46.17 -5.00
CA LYS A 2 30.07 44.87 -5.37
C LYS A 2 29.02 43.80 -5.04
N LYS A 3 28.39 43.27 -6.09
CA LYS A 3 27.26 42.32 -6.02
C LYS A 3 27.79 40.93 -5.68
N THR A 4 27.65 40.49 -4.44
CA THR A 4 27.89 39.10 -4.04
C THR A 4 26.63 38.28 -4.32
N LYS A 5 26.46 37.87 -5.58
CA LYS A 5 25.55 36.77 -5.96
C LYS A 5 26.41 35.52 -6.13
N LYS A 6 26.47 34.70 -5.07
CA LYS A 6 26.97 33.32 -5.15
C LYS A 6 25.86 32.39 -4.65
N MET A 7 24.90 32.17 -5.53
CA MET A 7 24.08 30.97 -5.54
C MET A 7 24.99 29.84 -6.05
N MET A 8 25.38 28.94 -5.17
CA MET A 8 26.18 27.79 -5.52
C MET A 8 25.49 26.55 -4.97
N THR A 9 25.32 25.58 -5.86
CA THR A 9 25.13 24.17 -5.56
C THR A 9 23.76 23.87 -4.94
N GLY A 10 22.71 23.69 -5.74
CA GLY A 10 22.66 22.53 -6.64
C GLY A 10 22.48 21.28 -5.80
N VAL A 11 21.33 21.16 -5.14
CA VAL A 11 20.89 19.91 -4.54
C VAL A 11 20.63 18.95 -5.69
N VAL A 12 21.65 18.17 -6.04
CA VAL A 12 21.49 16.92 -6.77
C VAL A 12 20.95 15.92 -5.75
N ALA A 13 19.67 16.05 -5.41
CA ALA A 13 18.93 14.95 -4.82
C ALA A 13 18.57 14.03 -5.99
N SER A 14 19.49 13.09 -6.25
CA SER A 14 19.27 11.82 -6.92
C SER A 14 17.80 11.56 -7.23
N LEU A 15 17.41 11.84 -8.48
CA LEU A 15 16.25 11.24 -9.09
C LEU A 15 16.45 9.72 -8.95
N PHE A 16 15.80 9.11 -7.96
CA PHE A 16 15.52 7.69 -8.00
C PHE A 16 14.57 7.50 -9.18
N THR A 17 15.17 7.41 -10.36
CA THR A 17 14.56 6.88 -11.57
C THR A 17 14.20 5.43 -11.27
N PHE A 18 12.97 5.22 -10.78
CA PHE A 18 12.30 3.93 -10.84
C PHE A 18 12.03 3.64 -12.31
N SER A 19 13.06 3.22 -13.03
CA SER A 19 12.94 2.61 -14.33
C SER A 19 12.42 1.19 -14.14
N MET A 20 11.10 1.04 -14.13
CA MET A 20 10.44 -0.18 -14.57
C MET A 20 9.28 0.23 -15.47
N THR A 21 9.58 0.32 -16.77
CA THR A 21 8.58 0.49 -17.82
C THR A 21 7.87 -0.85 -18.03
N ALA A 22 6.67 -1.00 -17.47
CA ALA A 22 5.65 -1.91 -17.97
C ALA A 22 4.32 -1.15 -17.94
N CYS A 23 4.07 -0.44 -19.03
CA CYS A 23 2.80 0.19 -19.35
C CYS A 23 1.86 -0.89 -19.89
N SER A 24 0.82 -1.27 -19.14
CA SER A 24 -0.57 -1.32 -19.59
C SER A 24 -1.41 -1.99 -18.50
N SER A 25 -2.48 -1.32 -18.06
CA SER A 25 -3.36 -1.67 -16.94
C SER A 25 -2.77 -1.33 -15.57
N SER A 26 -3.00 -0.07 -15.17
CA SER A 26 -2.61 0.58 -13.92
C SER A 26 -3.25 -0.04 -12.68
N ASP A 27 -2.99 -1.31 -12.45
CA ASP A 27 -3.28 -1.95 -11.20
C ASP A 27 -2.21 -1.52 -10.18
N SER A 28 -2.55 -0.50 -9.39
CA SER A 28 -1.63 0.14 -8.43
C SER A 28 -1.50 -0.67 -7.13
N ARG A 29 -1.63 -2.01 -7.20
CA ARG A 29 -1.54 -2.87 -6.03
C ARG A 29 -0.11 -2.87 -5.46
N PRO A 30 0.03 -2.94 -4.13
CA PRO A 30 1.32 -3.21 -3.51
C PRO A 30 1.83 -4.58 -3.94
N LYS A 31 3.13 -4.82 -3.81
CA LYS A 31 3.70 -6.15 -4.05
C LYS A 31 3.14 -7.16 -3.05
N GLU A 32 3.06 -8.41 -3.49
CA GLU A 32 2.75 -9.55 -2.64
C GLU A 32 3.72 -9.66 -1.46
N PRO A 33 3.29 -10.24 -0.33
CA PRO A 33 4.16 -10.47 0.80
C PRO A 33 5.24 -11.51 0.50
N ASP A 34 6.48 -11.20 0.86
CA ASP A 34 7.63 -12.10 0.75
C ASP A 34 7.74 -12.94 2.04
N THR A 35 6.98 -14.03 2.13
CA THR A 35 7.01 -14.93 3.30
C THR A 35 6.91 -16.39 2.86
N ASP A 36 7.68 -17.28 3.49
CA ASP A 36 7.60 -18.73 3.23
C ASP A 36 6.34 -19.40 3.79
N GLU A 37 5.55 -18.67 4.60
CA GLU A 37 4.34 -19.18 5.24
C GLU A 37 3.16 -19.33 4.28
N CYS A 38 3.19 -18.68 3.12
CA CYS A 38 2.17 -18.84 2.09
C CYS A 38 2.79 -18.68 0.70
N LYS A 39 2.52 -19.64 -0.19
CA LYS A 39 3.05 -19.65 -1.55
C LYS A 39 2.08 -19.09 -2.58
N ASP A 40 0.79 -19.01 -2.22
CA ASP A 40 -0.28 -18.56 -3.12
C ASP A 40 -1.06 -17.43 -2.46
N TRP A 41 -0.93 -16.25 -3.03
CA TRP A 41 -1.50 -15.01 -2.50
C TRP A 41 -2.61 -14.52 -3.42
N ASP A 42 -3.76 -14.23 -2.83
CA ASP A 42 -4.85 -13.57 -3.54
C ASP A 42 -5.14 -12.19 -2.94
N TRP A 43 -5.55 -11.26 -3.79
CA TRP A 43 -5.82 -9.88 -3.44
C TRP A 43 -7.30 -9.67 -3.14
N ASP A 44 -7.63 -9.36 -1.88
CA ASP A 44 -8.99 -9.01 -1.49
C ASP A 44 -9.22 -7.51 -1.74
N GLU A 45 -10.02 -7.18 -2.77
CA GLU A 45 -10.32 -5.81 -3.16
C GLU A 45 -11.10 -5.01 -2.10
N GLU A 46 -11.88 -5.67 -1.26
CA GLU A 46 -12.69 -5.00 -0.22
C GLU A 46 -11.81 -4.52 0.93
N THR A 47 -10.82 -5.33 1.30
CA THR A 47 -9.88 -5.05 2.37
C THR A 47 -8.62 -4.38 1.86
N GLN A 48 -8.39 -4.39 0.54
CA GLN A 48 -7.16 -3.93 -0.11
C GLN A 48 -5.92 -4.57 0.55
N THR A 49 -6.00 -5.88 0.80
CA THR A 49 -4.93 -6.67 1.41
C THR A 49 -4.80 -8.03 0.75
N TYR A 50 -3.63 -8.64 0.89
CA TYR A 50 -3.41 -10.00 0.44
C TYR A 50 -3.92 -10.99 1.49
N TYR A 51 -4.54 -12.08 1.04
CA TYR A 51 -4.85 -13.24 1.85
C TYR A 51 -4.21 -14.49 1.22
N CYS A 52 -3.91 -15.46 2.07
CA CYS A 52 -3.30 -16.71 1.62
C CYS A 52 -4.39 -17.64 1.06
N ASP A 53 -4.35 -17.93 -0.24
CA ASP A 53 -5.25 -18.89 -0.89
C ASP A 53 -4.65 -20.31 -0.94
N ASP A 54 -3.38 -20.47 -0.54
CA ASP A 54 -2.71 -21.77 -0.49
C ASP A 54 -3.36 -22.70 0.54
N SER A 55 -4.25 -23.58 0.07
CA SER A 55 -4.93 -24.61 0.87
C SER A 55 -3.98 -25.64 1.51
N SER A 56 -2.75 -25.77 1.01
CA SER A 56 -1.73 -26.66 1.60
C SER A 56 -1.00 -26.02 2.78
N SER A 57 -1.15 -24.70 2.96
CA SER A 57 -0.56 -23.96 4.07
C SER A 57 -1.45 -23.97 5.31
N HIS A 58 -0.80 -23.98 6.49
CA HIS A 58 -1.45 -23.75 7.79
C HIS A 58 -2.04 -22.33 7.92
N ARG A 59 -1.66 -21.42 7.01
CA ARG A 59 -2.16 -20.04 6.92
C ARG A 59 -3.26 -19.85 5.87
N SER A 60 -3.77 -20.92 5.26
CA SER A 60 -4.87 -20.83 4.30
C SER A 60 -6.05 -20.03 4.87
N GLY A 61 -6.52 -19.03 4.11
CA GLY A 61 -7.61 -18.12 4.49
C GLY A 61 -7.21 -16.99 5.46
N TYR A 62 -5.93 -16.87 5.84
CA TYR A 62 -5.46 -15.78 6.69
C TYR A 62 -5.11 -14.56 5.83
N PHE A 63 -5.45 -13.39 6.34
CA PHE A 63 -5.08 -12.09 5.76
C PHE A 63 -3.71 -11.66 6.27
N TYR A 64 -2.91 -11.06 5.40
CA TYR A 64 -1.61 -10.51 5.76
C TYR A 64 -1.57 -9.01 5.53
N TYR A 65 -1.28 -8.26 6.59
CA TYR A 65 -1.18 -6.82 6.52
C TYR A 65 -0.14 -6.26 7.50
N GLY A 66 0.79 -5.46 6.98
CA GLY A 66 1.77 -4.74 7.80
C GLY A 66 2.67 -5.64 8.65
N GLY A 67 3.05 -6.82 8.12
CA GLY A 67 3.89 -7.77 8.84
C GLY A 67 3.15 -8.66 9.84
N ARG A 68 1.81 -8.71 9.79
CA ARG A 68 0.98 -9.46 10.74
C ARG A 68 -0.07 -10.29 10.00
N TRP A 69 -0.30 -11.48 10.56
CA TRP A 69 -1.35 -12.40 10.13
C TRP A 69 -2.64 -12.17 10.90
N PHE A 70 -3.77 -12.28 10.19
CA PHE A 70 -5.10 -12.16 10.74
C PHE A 70 -5.92 -13.36 10.26
N SER A 71 -6.49 -14.12 11.20
CA SER A 71 -7.23 -15.36 10.90
C SER A 71 -8.51 -15.17 10.09
N ASN A 72 -9.04 -13.95 10.08
CA ASN A 72 -10.19 -13.58 9.29
C ASN A 72 -10.24 -12.06 9.12
N LYS A 73 -11.13 -11.63 8.23
CA LYS A 73 -11.40 -10.22 7.93
C LYS A 73 -11.81 -9.40 9.14
N SER A 74 -12.59 -9.95 10.06
CA SER A 74 -13.01 -9.24 11.27
C SER A 74 -11.82 -8.91 12.17
N ALA A 75 -10.90 -9.87 12.35
CA ALA A 75 -9.66 -9.65 13.12
C ALA A 75 -8.78 -8.57 12.48
N LEU A 76 -8.66 -8.58 11.14
CA LEU A 76 -7.97 -7.53 10.38
C LEU A 76 -8.63 -6.17 10.63
N GLN A 77 -9.95 -6.07 10.47
CA GLN A 77 -10.71 -4.84 10.64
C GLN A 77 -10.68 -4.28 12.07
N GLN A 78 -10.50 -5.13 13.08
CA GLN A 78 -10.37 -4.71 14.47
C GLN A 78 -8.98 -4.11 14.78
N SER A 79 -7.95 -4.47 14.01
CA SER A 79 -6.59 -3.96 14.18
C SER A 79 -6.48 -2.45 14.00
N SER A 80 -5.80 -1.78 14.92
CA SER A 80 -5.55 -0.34 14.84
C SER A 80 -4.73 0.03 13.60
N SER A 81 -3.71 -0.77 13.25
CA SER A 81 -2.87 -0.53 12.06
C SER A 81 -3.69 -0.55 10.78
N TYR A 82 -4.59 -1.52 10.66
CA TYR A 82 -5.48 -1.65 9.52
C TYR A 82 -6.53 -0.53 9.48
N LYS A 83 -7.10 -0.14 10.63
CA LYS A 83 -8.01 1.02 10.72
C LYS A 83 -7.34 2.30 10.23
N SER A 84 -6.08 2.55 10.60
CA SER A 84 -5.33 3.71 10.09
C SER A 84 -5.13 3.64 8.58
N TYR A 85 -4.83 2.45 8.04
CA TYR A 85 -4.71 2.25 6.60
C TYR A 85 -6.01 2.45 5.85
N LYS A 86 -7.11 1.88 6.33
CA LYS A 86 -8.45 2.05 5.77
C LYS A 86 -8.90 3.51 5.71
N ASN A 87 -8.48 4.33 6.68
CA ASN A 87 -8.73 5.77 6.69
C ASN A 87 -7.70 6.60 5.91
N SER A 88 -6.64 5.97 5.40
CA SER A 88 -5.61 6.65 4.63
C SER A 88 -6.00 6.82 3.16
N SER A 89 -5.41 7.80 2.49
CA SER A 89 -5.57 8.01 1.04
C SER A 89 -5.04 6.87 0.15
N LYS A 90 -4.35 5.88 0.74
CA LYS A 90 -3.82 4.71 0.05
C LYS A 90 -4.83 3.57 -0.09
N PHE A 91 -5.93 3.61 0.68
CA PHE A 91 -6.96 2.59 0.64
C PHE A 91 -7.92 2.86 -0.52
N LYS A 92 -8.00 1.92 -1.48
CA LYS A 92 -8.80 2.04 -2.71
C LYS A 92 -9.88 0.96 -2.82
N SER A 93 -10.62 0.68 -1.73
CA SER A 93 -11.76 -0.25 -1.80
C SER A 93 -12.88 0.33 -2.67
N GLY A 94 -13.44 -0.50 -3.56
CA GLY A 94 -14.46 -0.13 -4.53
C GLY A 94 -15.77 0.40 -3.90
N ILE A 95 -15.90 1.73 -3.86
CA ILE A 95 -17.06 2.54 -4.25
C ILE A 95 -16.59 4.00 -4.12
N GLY A 96 -16.36 4.66 -5.26
CA GLY A 96 -16.14 6.10 -5.33
C GLY A 96 -14.78 6.58 -4.83
N SER A 97 -13.86 6.80 -5.78
CA SER A 97 -12.90 7.91 -5.75
C SER A 97 -13.65 9.26 -5.73
N GLY A 98 -14.48 9.48 -4.71
CA GLY A 98 -15.25 10.69 -4.49
C GLY A 98 -14.64 11.42 -3.30
N THR A 99 -13.89 12.47 -3.61
CA THR A 99 -13.74 13.69 -2.82
C THR A 99 -14.71 13.78 -1.62
N LYS A 100 -14.27 13.35 -0.43
CA LYS A 100 -14.80 13.94 0.81
C LYS A 100 -14.13 15.30 0.95
N GLY A 101 -14.69 16.27 0.24
CA GLY A 101 -14.61 17.65 0.67
C GLY A 101 -15.08 17.68 2.12
N SER A 102 -14.20 18.06 3.03
CA SER A 102 -14.58 18.51 4.36
C SER A 102 -13.77 19.78 4.61
N PHE A 103 -14.31 20.88 4.09
CA PHE A 103 -14.14 22.17 4.74
C PHE A 103 -14.48 22.00 6.22
N GLY A 104 -13.59 22.46 7.09
CA GLY A 104 -13.80 22.40 8.53
C GLY A 104 -12.74 23.19 9.27
N GLY A 105 -12.97 24.51 9.38
CA GLY A 105 -12.21 25.43 10.23
C GLY A 105 -11.74 26.67 9.50
#